data_AF-A0A7Y5UMB2-F1
#
_entry.id   AF-A0A7Y5UMB2-F1
#
_cell.length_a   1.000
_cell.length_b   1.000
_cell.length_c   1.000
_cell.angle_alpha   90.00
_cell.angle_beta   90.00
_cell.angle_gamma   90.00
#
_symmetry.space_group_name_H-M   'P 1'
#
loop_
_entity.id
_entity.type
_entity.pdbx_description
1 polymer ?
#
loop_
_entity_poly.entity_id
_entity_poly.type
_entity_poly.pdbx_seq_one_letter_code
_entity_poly.pdbx_strand_id
1 'polypeptide(L)'
;MHDAGWELERWPRVVFDGDVLCPRRYRHVTSWLTDGSVADSVARGRTVWGSIDSPFVVIAWDWAGVAPGVLSLADPMSIASNLRLRRRGMRASASALLLPLNALVHQLSWQTAVRRALSARQPPRGPGERHDPRGRCSGLSRALVAT
;
A
#
# COMPACT_ATOMS: atom_id res chain seq x y z
N MET A 1 2.47 -14.16 -8.50
CA MET A 1 3.03 -13.05 -9.27
C MET A 1 1.89 -12.05 -9.48
N HIS A 2 1.76 -11.04 -8.63
CA HIS A 2 0.63 -10.09 -8.70
C HIS A 2 1.14 -8.73 -9.16
N ASP A 3 0.62 -8.31 -10.30
CA ASP A 3 0.99 -7.12 -11.06
C ASP A 3 0.70 -5.84 -10.26
N ALA A 4 1.74 -5.11 -9.87
CA ALA A 4 1.65 -3.72 -9.44
C ALA A 4 1.55 -2.74 -10.62
N GLY A 5 1.65 -3.24 -11.86
CA GLY A 5 1.68 -2.43 -13.07
C GLY A 5 0.38 -1.70 -13.38
N TRP A 6 -0.78 -2.31 -13.13
CA TRP A 6 -2.06 -1.85 -13.70
C TRP A 6 -2.56 -0.48 -13.20
N GLU A 7 -2.14 -0.02 -12.01
CA GLU A 7 -2.57 1.28 -11.47
C GLU A 7 -1.59 2.43 -11.82
N LEU A 8 -0.34 2.10 -12.12
CA LEU A 8 0.71 3.08 -12.44
C LEU A 8 0.73 3.52 -13.90
N GLU A 9 0.17 2.71 -14.80
CA GLU A 9 0.05 3.07 -16.22
C GLU A 9 -0.82 4.31 -16.46
N ARG A 10 -1.70 4.65 -15.51
CA ARG A 10 -2.56 5.83 -15.57
C ARG A 10 -1.84 7.13 -15.19
N TRP A 11 -0.62 7.05 -14.66
CA TRP A 11 0.15 8.21 -14.22
C TRP A 11 1.17 8.64 -15.29
N PRO A 12 1.27 9.94 -15.61
CA PRO A 12 2.29 10.43 -16.54
C PRO A 12 3.69 10.06 -16.06
N ARG A 13 4.56 9.65 -16.99
CA ARG A 13 5.95 9.32 -16.67
C ARG A 13 6.70 10.59 -16.28
N VAL A 14 7.38 10.55 -15.14
CA VAL A 14 8.18 11.66 -14.64
C VAL A 14 9.66 11.37 -14.86
N VAL A 15 10.35 12.24 -15.59
CA VAL A 15 11.80 12.11 -15.79
C VAL A 15 12.53 12.82 -14.66
N PHE A 16 13.41 12.11 -13.98
CA PHE A 16 14.22 12.62 -12.88
C PHE A 16 15.70 12.66 -13.27
N ASP A 17 16.35 13.79 -12.97
CA ASP A 17 17.76 14.09 -13.28
C ASP A 17 18.55 14.44 -12.02
N GLY A 18 18.03 14.07 -10.84
CA GLY A 18 18.68 14.29 -9.55
C GLY A 18 19.26 13.00 -8.96
N ASP A 19 20.01 13.15 -7.87
CA ASP A 19 20.68 12.02 -7.21
C ASP A 19 19.89 11.43 -6.04
N VAL A 20 18.89 12.15 -5.48
CA VAL A 20 18.22 11.75 -4.22
C VAL A 20 16.72 12.02 -4.22
N LEU A 21 15.93 11.02 -3.82
CA LEU A 21 14.50 11.17 -3.52
C LEU A 21 14.33 11.58 -2.05
N CYS A 22 13.56 12.64 -1.77
CA CYS A 22 13.36 13.14 -0.42
C CYS A 22 12.13 12.50 0.26
N PRO A 23 12.27 11.68 1.33
CA PRO A 23 11.14 10.98 1.97
C PRO A 23 10.04 11.90 2.50
N ARG A 24 10.42 13.06 3.05
CA ARG A 24 9.49 14.06 3.59
C ARG A 24 8.54 14.64 2.54
N ARG A 25 8.85 14.46 1.26
CA ARG A 25 8.04 14.94 0.14
C ARG A 25 7.03 13.89 -0.33
N TYR A 26 6.91 12.74 0.34
CA TYR A 26 5.93 11.71 0.00
C TYR A 26 4.89 11.55 1.11
N ARG A 27 3.63 11.41 0.71
CA ARG A 27 2.50 11.11 1.60
C ARG A 27 1.80 9.83 1.19
N HIS A 28 1.21 9.18 2.19
CA HIS A 28 0.30 8.06 1.97
C HIS A 28 -0.90 8.52 1.14
N VAL A 29 -1.21 7.76 0.08
CA VAL A 29 -2.38 8.02 -0.78
C VAL A 29 -3.48 7.02 -0.44
N THR A 30 -3.16 5.73 -0.45
CA THR A 30 -4.13 4.67 -0.15
C THR A 30 -3.42 3.36 0.19
N SER A 31 -4.10 2.50 0.94
CA SER A 31 -3.71 1.11 1.15
C SER A 31 -4.95 0.23 1.17
N TRP A 32 -4.78 -1.02 0.75
CA TRP A 32 -5.83 -2.02 0.80
C TRP A 32 -5.23 -3.40 1.01
N LEU A 33 -6.07 -4.30 1.51
CA LEU A 33 -5.76 -5.72 1.65
C LEU A 33 -5.92 -6.39 0.28
N THR A 34 -5.01 -7.30 -0.02
CA THR A 34 -5.15 -8.27 -1.11
C THR A 34 -5.52 -9.64 -0.57
N ASP A 35 -5.12 -9.96 0.66
CA ASP A 35 -5.40 -11.22 1.35
C ASP A 35 -5.34 -11.03 2.88
N GLY A 36 -6.11 -11.83 3.62
CA GLY A 36 -6.16 -11.84 5.09
C GLY A 36 -6.76 -10.59 5.75
N SER A 37 -6.52 -10.45 7.06
CA SER A 37 -6.95 -9.32 7.89
C SER A 37 -5.77 -8.72 8.64
N VAL A 38 -5.76 -7.41 8.86
CA VAL A 38 -4.65 -6.68 9.54
C VAL A 38 -4.33 -7.21 10.95
N ALA A 39 -5.29 -7.88 11.58
CA ALA A 39 -5.08 -8.52 12.88
C ALA A 39 -4.21 -9.79 12.80
N ASP A 40 -4.10 -10.39 11.61
CA ASP A 40 -3.43 -11.65 11.36
C ASP A 40 -1.99 -11.43 10.87
N SER A 41 -1.08 -12.31 11.27
CA SER A 41 0.30 -12.29 10.79
C SER A 41 0.46 -12.69 9.33
N VAL A 42 -0.60 -13.12 8.65
CA VAL A 42 -0.61 -13.58 7.25
C VAL A 42 -1.23 -12.56 6.28
N ALA A 43 -1.64 -11.39 6.76
CA ALA A 43 -2.21 -10.36 5.90
C ALA A 43 -1.24 -9.92 4.79
N ARG A 44 -1.80 -9.60 3.63
CA ARG A 44 -1.07 -9.00 2.52
C ARG A 44 -1.86 -7.85 1.96
N GLY A 45 -1.17 -6.91 1.36
CA GLY A 45 -1.82 -5.81 0.70
C GLY A 45 -0.87 -4.98 -0.11
N ARG A 46 -1.42 -3.88 -0.61
CA ARG A 46 -0.68 -2.88 -1.38
C ARG A 46 -0.79 -1.53 -0.71
N THR A 47 0.22 -0.70 -0.92
CA THR A 47 0.19 0.70 -0.52
C THR A 47 0.70 1.58 -1.64
N VAL A 48 0.11 2.76 -1.76
CA VAL A 48 0.47 3.79 -2.74
C VAL A 48 0.85 5.05 -1.99
N TRP A 49 1.96 5.65 -2.40
CA TRP A 49 2.48 6.91 -1.91
C TRP A 49 2.72 7.86 -3.06
N GLY A 50 2.46 9.13 -2.83
CA GLY A 50 2.58 10.18 -3.84
C GLY A 50 3.41 11.34 -3.33
N SER A 51 4.16 11.99 -4.21
CA SER A 51 4.87 13.22 -3.87
C SER A 51 3.89 14.34 -3.54
N ILE A 52 4.29 15.29 -2.71
CA ILE A 52 3.49 16.50 -2.44
C ILE A 52 3.67 17.55 -3.53
N ASP A 53 4.71 17.41 -4.35
CA ASP A 53 5.11 18.40 -5.35
C ASP A 53 4.76 17.97 -6.77
N SER A 54 4.81 18.96 -7.66
CA SER A 54 4.81 18.77 -9.10
C SER A 54 6.25 18.66 -9.63
N PRO A 55 6.55 17.74 -10.55
CA PRO A 55 5.62 16.73 -11.11
C PRO A 55 5.26 15.65 -10.08
N PHE A 56 4.02 15.17 -10.13
CA PHE A 56 3.51 14.18 -9.17
C PHE A 56 4.12 12.80 -9.42
N VAL A 57 4.97 12.36 -8.49
CA VAL A 57 5.63 11.06 -8.50
C VAL A 57 4.85 10.10 -7.60
N VAL A 58 4.55 8.93 -8.12
CA VAL A 58 3.87 7.85 -7.40
C VAL A 58 4.82 6.67 -7.24
N ILE A 59 4.78 6.07 -6.07
CA ILE A 59 5.44 4.83 -5.74
C ILE A 59 4.41 3.88 -5.11
N ALA A 60 4.49 2.60 -5.45
CA ALA A 60 3.60 1.58 -4.94
C ALA A 60 4.36 0.29 -4.70
N TRP A 61 3.98 -0.44 -3.66
CA TRP A 61 4.58 -1.74 -3.33
C TRP A 61 3.61 -2.61 -2.57
N ASP A 62 3.88 -3.91 -2.63
CA ASP A 62 3.19 -4.92 -1.83
C ASP A 62 3.86 -5.08 -0.47
N TRP A 63 3.04 -5.31 0.55
CA TRP A 63 3.46 -5.57 1.91
C TRP A 63 2.85 -6.87 2.41
N ALA A 64 3.52 -7.50 3.36
CA ALA A 64 3.06 -8.70 4.05
C ALA A 64 3.20 -8.52 5.57
N GLY A 65 2.22 -9.01 6.32
CA GLY A 65 2.36 -9.24 7.74
C GLY A 65 3.44 -10.30 7.98
N VAL A 66 4.26 -10.09 9.01
CA VAL A 66 5.27 -11.06 9.46
C VAL A 66 5.08 -11.44 10.93
N ALA A 67 4.42 -10.57 11.70
CA ALA A 67 3.97 -10.80 13.06
C ALA A 67 2.74 -9.90 13.32
N PRO A 68 1.96 -10.15 14.39
CA PRO A 68 0.84 -9.27 14.74
C PRO A 68 1.26 -7.80 14.82
N GLY A 69 0.70 -6.96 13.94
CA GLY A 69 1.01 -5.54 13.86
C GLY A 69 2.36 -5.17 13.22
N VAL A 70 3.15 -6.13 12.76
CA VAL A 70 4.43 -5.91 12.07
C VAL A 70 4.28 -6.23 10.59
N LEU A 71 4.57 -5.23 9.74
CA LEU A 71 4.50 -5.34 8.29
C LEU A 71 5.91 -5.31 7.69
N SER A 72 6.15 -6.12 6.67
CA SER A 72 7.37 -6.11 5.86
C SER A 72 7.04 -5.74 4.42
N LEU A 73 8.03 -5.16 3.73
CA LEU A 73 8.03 -5.08 2.27
C LEU A 73 8.02 -6.51 1.72
N ALA A 74 7.04 -6.85 0.87
CA ALA A 74 6.84 -8.22 0.42
C ALA A 74 7.88 -8.63 -0.63
N ASP A 75 8.24 -7.71 -1.52
CA ASP A 75 9.27 -7.91 -2.53
C ASP A 75 10.02 -6.58 -2.79
N PRO A 76 11.26 -6.43 -2.29
CA PRO A 76 12.10 -5.26 -2.54
C PRO A 76 12.39 -5.00 -4.02
N MET A 77 12.28 -6.02 -4.88
CA MET A 77 12.52 -5.90 -6.31
C MET A 77 11.28 -5.45 -7.10
N SER A 78 10.11 -5.38 -6.44
CA SER A 78 8.81 -5.08 -7.06
C SER A 78 8.22 -3.75 -6.60
N ILE A 79 9.07 -2.75 -6.33
CA ILE A 79 8.60 -1.37 -6.11
C ILE A 79 8.31 -0.72 -7.46
N ALA A 80 7.06 -0.37 -7.66
CA ALA A 80 6.60 0.22 -8.90
C ALA A 80 6.52 1.75 -8.78
N SER A 81 6.88 2.47 -9.84
CA SER A 81 6.85 3.93 -9.88
C SER A 81 6.67 4.48 -11.30
N ASN A 82 6.06 5.67 -11.42
CA ASN A 82 6.01 6.43 -12.66
C ASN A 82 7.32 7.21 -12.94
N LEU A 83 8.29 7.16 -12.02
CA LEU A 83 9.59 7.79 -12.16
C LEU A 83 10.47 7.07 -13.19
N ARG A 84 11.20 7.82 -14.00
CA ARG A 84 12.21 7.33 -14.94
C ARG A 84 13.49 8.13 -14.78
N LEU A 85 14.62 7.43 -14.59
CA LEU A 85 15.92 8.08 -14.44
C LEU A 85 16.49 8.45 -15.81
N ARG A 86 16.96 9.68 -15.94
CA ARG A 86 17.80 10.12 -17.06
C ARG A 86 19.24 10.20 -16.55
N ARG A 87 20.17 9.43 -17.13
CA ARG A 87 21.60 9.57 -16.84
C ARG A 87 22.29 10.14 -18.08
N ARG A 88 22.86 11.36 -17.99
CA ARG A 88 23.74 11.98 -19.01
C ARG A 88 23.43 11.56 -20.47
N GLY A 89 22.21 11.82 -20.92
CA GLY A 89 21.80 11.56 -22.31
C GLY A 89 21.32 10.13 -22.64
N MET A 90 21.41 9.18 -21.72
CA MET A 90 20.90 7.81 -21.87
C MET A 90 19.73 7.52 -20.93
N ARG A 91 18.75 6.76 -21.44
CA ARG A 91 17.69 6.17 -20.61
C ARG A 91 18.35 5.14 -19.69
N ALA A 92 18.32 5.39 -18.38
CA ALA A 92 18.76 4.41 -17.42
C ALA A 92 17.74 3.27 -17.32
N SER A 93 18.22 2.06 -17.04
CA SER A 93 17.35 0.89 -16.84
C SER A 93 16.40 1.12 -15.66
N ALA A 94 15.22 0.50 -15.69
CA ALA A 94 14.30 0.52 -14.56
C ALA A 94 14.95 0.03 -13.26
N SER A 95 15.89 -0.91 -13.37
CA SER A 95 16.69 -1.42 -12.24
C SER A 95 17.56 -0.35 -11.56
N ALA A 96 17.97 0.71 -12.26
CA ALA A 96 18.76 1.79 -11.68
C ALA A 96 18.00 2.58 -10.60
N LEU A 97 16.66 2.54 -10.63
CA LEU A 97 15.82 3.19 -9.62
C LEU A 97 15.50 2.28 -8.42
N LEU A 98 15.80 0.98 -8.47
CA LEU A 98 15.43 0.06 -7.39
C LEU A 98 16.10 0.42 -6.07
N LEU A 99 17.40 0.72 -6.08
CA LEU A 99 18.13 1.09 -4.86
C LEU A 99 17.59 2.39 -4.22
N PRO A 100 17.46 3.52 -4.94
CA PRO A 100 16.92 4.74 -4.35
C PRO A 100 15.45 4.61 -3.94
N LEU A 101 14.64 3.82 -4.66
CA LEU A 101 13.25 3.55 -4.27
C LEU A 101 13.16 2.71 -2.99
N ASN A 102 13.98 1.67 -2.84
CA ASN A 102 14.04 0.90 -1.60
C ASN A 102 14.49 1.78 -0.43
N ALA A 103 15.56 2.56 -0.61
CA ALA A 103 16.05 3.47 0.40
C ALA A 103 14.98 4.49 0.83
N LEU A 104 14.19 4.99 -0.12
CA LEU A 104 13.05 5.87 0.14
C LEU A 104 11.98 5.15 0.97
N VAL A 105 11.53 3.96 0.55
CA VAL A 105 10.49 3.18 1.26
C VAL A 105 10.89 2.91 2.71
N HIS A 106 12.15 2.54 2.96
CA HIS A 106 12.64 2.29 4.32
C HIS A 106 12.69 3.55 5.22
N GLN A 107 12.73 4.75 4.63
CA GLN A 107 12.70 6.02 5.37
C GLN A 107 11.29 6.56 5.60
N LEU A 108 10.27 6.00 4.92
CA LEU A 108 8.88 6.38 5.14
C LEU A 108 8.34 5.72 6.41
N SER A 109 7.50 6.43 7.16
CA SER A 109 6.72 5.87 8.27
C SER A 109 5.56 5.00 7.79
N TRP A 110 5.82 4.14 6.80
CA TRP A 110 4.76 3.56 5.98
C TRP A 110 3.94 2.51 6.70
N GLN A 111 4.57 1.71 7.55
CA GLN A 111 3.88 0.67 8.32
C GLN A 111 2.76 1.28 9.17
N THR A 112 3.05 2.40 9.84
CA THR A 112 2.09 3.15 10.65
C THR A 112 0.94 3.69 9.79
N ALA A 113 1.24 4.27 8.63
CA ALA A 113 0.23 4.82 7.73
C ALA A 113 -0.68 3.71 7.16
N VAL A 114 -0.12 2.58 6.73
CA VAL A 114 -0.88 1.41 6.26
C VAL A 114 -1.82 0.91 7.35
N ARG A 115 -1.29 0.65 8.56
CA ARG A 115 -2.11 0.20 9.69
C ARG A 115 -3.25 1.16 9.99
N ARG A 116 -2.96 2.46 10.08
CA ARG A 116 -3.98 3.49 10.31
C ARG A 116 -5.05 3.50 9.24
N ALA A 117 -4.66 3.45 7.96
CA ALA A 117 -5.58 3.46 6.83
C ALA A 117 -6.50 2.24 6.82
N LEU A 118 -5.99 1.06 7.15
CA LEU A 118 -6.78 -0.16 7.17
C LEU A 118 -7.68 -0.25 8.41
N SER A 119 -7.22 0.20 9.57
CA SER A 119 -8.06 0.29 10.77
C SER A 119 -9.23 1.26 10.59
N ALA A 120 -9.03 2.38 9.88
CA ALA A 120 -10.11 3.33 9.58
C ALA A 120 -11.17 2.77 8.60
N ARG A 121 -10.84 1.71 7.84
CA ARG A 121 -11.76 1.04 6.90
C ARG A 121 -12.51 -0.13 7.52
N GLN A 122 -12.02 -0.69 8.64
CA GLN A 122 -12.78 -1.67 9.39
C GLN A 122 -13.92 -0.94 10.13
N PRO A 123 -15.19 -1.35 9.96
CA PRO A 123 -16.22 -0.90 10.86
C PRO A 123 -15.81 -1.28 12.29
N PRO A 124 -16.20 -0.50 13.32
CA PRO A 124 -15.94 -0.87 14.70
C PRO A 124 -16.43 -2.30 14.88
N ARG A 125 -15.54 -3.21 15.29
CA ARG A 125 -15.96 -4.54 15.72
C ARG A 125 -17.03 -4.30 16.77
N GLY A 126 -18.27 -4.70 16.49
CA GLY A 126 -19.35 -4.60 17.46
C GLY A 126 -18.91 -5.26 18.77
N PRO A 127 -19.46 -4.83 19.92
CA PRO A 127 -19.15 -5.48 21.20
C PRO A 127 -19.36 -6.97 21.02
N GLY A 128 -18.30 -7.75 21.29
CA GLY A 128 -18.09 -9.07 20.72
C GLY A 128 -19.31 -9.98 20.76
N GLU A 129 -19.46 -10.78 19.70
CA GLU A 129 -20.20 -12.04 19.78
C GLU A 129 -19.65 -12.81 20.98
N ARG A 130 -20.33 -12.68 22.11
CA ARG A 130 -20.24 -13.66 23.18
C ARG A 130 -20.74 -14.94 22.55
N HIS A 131 -19.84 -15.90 22.40
CA HIS A 131 -20.20 -17.27 22.14
C HIS A 131 -21.07 -17.73 23.31
N ASP A 132 -22.39 -17.72 23.11
CA ASP A 132 -23.34 -18.37 24.00
C ASP A 132 -23.30 -19.87 23.67
N PRO A 133 -22.80 -20.75 24.56
CA PRO A 133 -22.74 -22.18 24.30
C PRO A 133 -24.13 -22.83 24.35
N ARG A 134 -25.23 -22.07 24.44
CA ARG A 134 -26.60 -22.60 24.45
C ARG A 134 -27.48 -21.94 23.39
N GLY A 135 -27.43 -22.58 22.22
CA GLY A 135 -28.39 -22.53 21.12
C GLY A 135 -29.56 -21.55 21.18
N ARG A 136 -29.58 -20.64 20.18
CA ARG A 136 -30.78 -20.33 19.39
C ARG A 136 -30.38 -19.54 18.14
N CYS A 137 -30.52 -20.15 16.97
CA CYS A 137 -30.63 -19.41 15.72
C CYS A 137 -31.81 -18.44 15.85
N SER A 138 -31.53 -17.15 15.89
CA SER A 138 -32.54 -16.10 15.77
C SER A 138 -32.15 -15.25 14.56
N GLY A 139 -32.81 -15.57 13.45
CA GLY A 139 -32.78 -14.71 12.27
C GLY A 139 -33.47 -13.38 12.58
N LEU A 140 -32.94 -12.31 11.99
CA LEU A 140 -33.72 -11.11 11.72
C LEU A 140 -33.35 -10.57 10.34
N SER A 141 -34.34 -10.67 9.45
CA SER A 141 -34.46 -9.99 8.18
C SER A 141 -34.29 -8.47 8.30
N ARG A 142 -33.76 -7.83 7.25
CA ARG A 142 -34.38 -6.61 6.72
C ARG A 142 -34.06 -6.39 5.24
N ALA A 143 -35.14 -6.25 4.49
CA ALA A 143 -35.22 -5.78 3.11
C ALA A 143 -35.05 -4.24 3.02
N LEU A 144 -34.52 -3.74 1.91
CA LEU A 144 -35.26 -3.01 0.86
C LEU A 144 -34.27 -2.35 -0.12
N VAL A 145 -34.41 -2.66 -1.42
CA VAL A 145 -33.91 -1.86 -2.54
C VAL A 145 -35.16 -1.31 -3.23
N ALA A 146 -35.23 0.01 -3.36
CA ALA A 146 -36.17 0.69 -4.25
C ALA A 146 -35.35 1.45 -5.30
N THR A 147 -35.76 1.28 -6.55
CA THR A 147 -35.21 1.90 -7.77
C THR A 147 -35.66 3.35 -7.91
#